data_AF-A0A9D1XP97-F1
#
_entry.id   AF-A0A9D1XP97-F1
#
_cell.length_a   1.000
_cell.length_b   1.000
_cell.length_c   1.000
_cell.angle_alpha   90.00
_cell.angle_beta   90.00
_cell.angle_gamma   90.00
#
_symmetry.space_group_name_H-M   'P 1'
#
loop_
_entity.id
_entity.type
_entity.pdbx_description
1 polymer ?
#
loop_
_entity_poly.entity_id
_entity_poly.type
_entity_poly.pdbx_seq_one_letter_code
_entity_poly.pdbx_strand_id
1 'polypeptide(L)'
;MKEYSLNNIENAKIIFKTKSKQKILDVFYQCKSIYKLTPEELIIIDDQMCLPINLDKWTDIDNPDNNFLNVLKVLEKITRPKGTPLSTINATLIGFDKDRDLSFRFNGDYINGKHVLTGSYSNNEKMLYQEKLYLIE
;
A
#
# COMPACT_ATOMS: atom_id res chain seq x y z
N MET A 1 -2.46 -18.72 10.87
CA MET A 1 -1.84 -17.50 10.32
C MET A 1 -0.34 -17.63 10.48
N LYS A 2 0.41 -17.49 9.38
CA LYS A 2 1.88 -17.59 9.38
C LYS A 2 2.44 -16.23 8.99
N GLU A 3 3.41 -15.73 9.75
CA GLU A 3 4.14 -14.51 9.41
C GLU A 3 4.81 -14.68 8.04
N TYR A 4 4.74 -13.64 7.23
CA TYR A 4 5.12 -13.67 5.82
C TYR A 4 5.83 -12.38 5.41
N SER A 5 6.74 -12.49 4.45
CA SER A 5 7.52 -11.37 3.94
C SER A 5 7.47 -11.35 2.42
N LEU A 6 7.36 -10.15 1.84
CA LEU A 6 7.34 -9.89 0.41
C LEU A 6 8.55 -9.03 0.07
N ASN A 7 9.60 -9.66 -0.46
CA ASN A 7 10.90 -9.01 -0.64
C ASN A 7 11.26 -8.84 -2.12
N ASN A 8 10.89 -9.79 -2.97
CA ASN A 8 11.24 -9.82 -4.39
C ASN A 8 10.05 -9.44 -5.27
N ILE A 9 9.69 -8.15 -5.26
CA ILE A 9 8.51 -7.64 -5.98
C ILE A 9 8.87 -6.89 -7.25
N GLU A 10 8.00 -6.97 -8.26
CA GLU A 10 8.10 -6.23 -9.50
C GLU A 10 6.81 -5.48 -9.83
N ASN A 11 6.94 -4.39 -10.60
CA ASN A 11 5.84 -3.59 -11.14
C ASN A 11 4.82 -3.14 -10.07
N ALA A 12 5.28 -2.99 -8.82
CA ALA A 12 4.43 -2.62 -7.72
C ALA A 12 4.03 -1.15 -7.82
N LYS A 13 2.73 -0.86 -7.64
CA LYS A 13 2.18 0.50 -7.67
C LYS A 13 0.94 0.64 -6.81
N ILE A 14 0.79 1.80 -6.17
CA ILE A 14 -0.47 2.20 -5.54
C ILE A 14 -1.31 2.92 -6.60
N ILE A 15 -2.49 2.39 -6.86
CA ILE A 15 -3.49 2.95 -7.76
C ILE A 15 -4.50 3.73 -6.93
N PHE A 16 -4.73 5.00 -7.26
CA PHE A 16 -5.69 5.86 -6.59
C PHE A 16 -6.98 5.96 -7.37
N LYS A 17 -8.13 5.89 -6.68
CA LYS A 17 -9.45 6.06 -7.32
C LYS A 17 -9.67 7.50 -7.83
N THR A 18 -9.00 8.49 -7.24
CA THR A 18 -9.06 9.90 -7.65
C THR A 18 -7.90 10.24 -8.59
N LYS A 19 -8.16 11.10 -9.58
CA LYS A 19 -7.12 11.68 -10.45
C LYS A 19 -6.52 12.98 -9.91
N SER A 20 -7.04 13.53 -8.81
CA SER A 20 -6.51 14.75 -8.21
C SER A 20 -5.19 14.52 -7.47
N LYS A 21 -4.08 14.99 -8.05
CA LYS A 21 -2.76 14.99 -7.41
C LYS A 21 -2.75 15.73 -6.07
N GLN A 22 -3.38 16.91 -6.02
CA GLN A 22 -3.43 17.72 -4.79
C GLN A 22 -4.08 16.94 -3.64
N LYS A 23 -5.22 16.27 -3.91
CA LYS A 23 -5.89 15.46 -2.90
C LYS A 23 -5.00 14.33 -2.38
N ILE A 24 -4.25 13.67 -3.26
CA ILE A 24 -3.32 12.60 -2.86
C ILE A 24 -2.23 13.18 -1.94
N LEU A 25 -1.61 14.29 -2.36
CA LEU A 25 -0.55 14.95 -1.60
C LEU A 25 -1.05 15.40 -0.21
N ASP A 26 -2.21 16.04 -0.13
CA ASP A 26 -2.81 16.50 1.12
C ASP A 26 -2.99 15.36 2.12
N VAL A 27 -3.47 14.20 1.66
CA VAL A 27 -3.62 13.00 2.51
C VAL A 27 -2.26 12.48 2.98
N PHE A 28 -1.26 12.40 2.10
CA PHE A 28 0.09 11.96 2.49
C PHE A 28 0.71 12.88 3.58
N TYR A 29 0.51 14.20 3.45
CA TYR A 29 0.98 15.17 4.45
C TYR A 29 0.23 15.06 5.79
N GLN A 30 -1.11 14.94 5.75
CA GLN A 30 -1.94 14.83 6.96
C GLN A 30 -1.65 13.54 7.74
N CYS A 31 -1.41 12.44 7.05
CA CYS A 31 -1.18 11.13 7.68
C CYS A 31 0.21 10.96 8.29
N LYS A 32 1.09 11.97 8.17
CA LYS A 32 2.51 11.90 8.59
C LYS A 32 3.13 10.59 8.11
N SER A 33 3.01 10.36 6.80
CA SER A 33 3.63 9.21 6.14
C SER A 33 5.15 9.26 6.37
N ILE A 34 5.76 8.09 6.58
CA ILE A 34 7.23 7.97 6.59
C ILE A 34 7.79 8.26 5.20
N TYR A 35 7.01 7.96 4.17
CA TYR A 35 7.31 8.28 2.79
C TYR A 35 6.89 9.71 2.46
N LYS A 36 7.86 10.54 2.07
CA LYS A 36 7.63 11.93 1.62
C LYS A 36 7.38 11.94 0.11
N LEU A 37 6.10 11.88 -0.25
CA LEU A 37 5.68 11.92 -1.65
C LEU A 37 5.91 13.30 -2.27
N THR A 38 6.45 13.33 -3.50
CA THR A 38 6.49 14.54 -4.34
C THR A 38 5.49 14.46 -5.51
N PRO A 39 5.04 15.60 -6.06
CA PRO A 39 4.04 15.63 -7.14
C PRO A 39 4.46 14.90 -8.44
N GLU A 40 5.76 14.82 -8.70
CA GLU A 40 6.36 14.23 -9.90
C GLU A 40 6.30 12.70 -9.89
N GLU A 41 6.26 12.10 -8.70
CA GLU A 41 6.17 10.65 -8.50
C GLU A 41 4.75 10.12 -8.79
N LEU A 42 3.76 11.00 -8.81
CA LEU A 42 2.40 10.68 -9.22
C LEU A 42 2.29 10.75 -10.74
N ILE A 43 2.06 9.59 -11.37
CA ILE A 43 1.97 9.46 -12.82
C ILE A 43 0.64 8.84 -13.24
N ILE A 44 0.24 9.07 -14.48
CA ILE A 44 -0.94 8.42 -15.07
C ILE A 44 -0.48 7.21 -15.85
N ILE A 45 -1.02 6.04 -15.53
CA ILE A 45 -0.81 4.78 -16.25
C ILE A 45 -2.19 4.23 -16.57
N ASP A 46 -2.49 3.93 -17.83
CA ASP A 46 -3.78 3.37 -18.27
C ASP A 46 -4.99 4.18 -17.75
N ASP A 47 -4.91 5.51 -17.86
CA ASP A 47 -5.91 6.46 -17.36
C ASP A 47 -6.16 6.44 -15.84
N GLN A 48 -5.27 5.80 -15.06
CA GLN A 48 -5.31 5.75 -13.60
C GLN A 48 -4.16 6.53 -12.97
N MET A 49 -4.45 7.29 -11.92
CA MET A 49 -3.43 7.95 -11.11
C MET A 49 -2.70 6.92 -10.25
N CYS A 50 -1.39 6.87 -10.37
CA CYS A 50 -0.55 5.83 -9.80
C CYS A 50 0.67 6.42 -9.08
N LEU A 51 1.09 5.78 -7.99
CA LEU A 51 2.40 5.95 -7.36
C LEU A 51 3.19 4.65 -7.56
N PRO A 52 4.19 4.61 -8.46
CA PRO A 52 5.09 3.48 -8.59
C PRO A 52 5.89 3.26 -7.29
N ILE A 53 6.07 2.00 -6.90
CA ILE A 53 6.83 1.61 -5.71
C ILE A 53 8.24 1.26 -6.13
N ASN A 54 9.20 2.06 -5.65
CA ASN A 54 10.62 1.72 -5.67
C ASN A 54 11.07 1.48 -4.23
N LEU A 55 11.19 0.22 -3.81
CA LEU A 55 11.46 -0.17 -2.42
C LEU A 55 12.68 0.53 -1.78
N ASP A 56 13.68 0.94 -2.56
CA ASP A 56 14.86 1.64 -2.06
C ASP A 56 14.48 2.98 -1.38
N LYS A 57 13.44 3.64 -1.88
CA LYS A 57 12.90 4.88 -1.32
C LYS A 57 12.01 4.68 -0.08
N TRP A 58 11.70 3.43 0.26
CA TRP A 58 10.83 3.06 1.38
C TRP A 58 11.62 2.46 2.54
N THR A 59 12.94 2.53 2.46
CA THR A 59 13.86 2.05 3.48
C THR A 59 13.75 2.90 4.74
N ASP A 60 13.43 2.26 5.86
CA ASP A 60 13.63 2.84 7.18
C ASP A 60 15.09 2.59 7.57
N ILE A 61 15.82 3.65 7.95
CA ILE A 61 17.24 3.55 8.33
C ILE A 61 17.41 2.61 9.52
N ASP A 62 16.40 2.54 10.39
CA ASP A 62 16.43 1.70 11.58
C ASP A 62 15.97 0.26 11.31
N ASN A 63 15.34 -0.02 10.15
CA ASN A 63 14.82 -1.35 9.77
C ASN A 63 14.86 -1.58 8.24
N PRO A 64 16.04 -1.89 7.68
CA PRO A 64 16.24 -2.00 6.23
C PRO A 64 15.54 -3.21 5.58
N ASP A 65 15.18 -4.24 6.35
CA ASP A 65 14.54 -5.46 5.83
C ASP A 65 12.99 -5.32 5.70
N ASN A 66 12.43 -4.16 6.06
CA ASN A 66 10.98 -3.94 6.17
C ASN A 66 10.39 -3.01 5.09
N ASN A 67 11.08 -2.85 3.95
CA ASN A 67 10.71 -1.88 2.91
C ASN A 67 9.29 -2.08 2.38
N PHE A 68 8.85 -3.33 2.18
CA PHE A 68 7.48 -3.60 1.75
C PHE A 68 6.45 -3.38 2.87
N LEU A 69 6.78 -3.71 4.12
CA LEU A 69 5.90 -3.39 5.26
C LEU A 69 5.68 -1.88 5.40
N ASN A 70 6.70 -1.08 5.09
CA ASN A 70 6.57 0.38 5.04
C ASN A 70 5.57 0.85 3.97
N VAL A 71 5.54 0.19 2.80
CA VAL A 71 4.53 0.44 1.77
C VAL A 71 3.13 0.10 2.30
N LEU A 72 2.95 -1.06 2.92
CA LEU A 72 1.66 -1.48 3.50
C LEU A 72 1.20 -0.53 4.61
N LYS A 73 2.11 -0.06 5.47
CA LYS A 73 1.84 0.90 6.54
C LYS A 73 1.37 2.25 5.99
N VAL A 74 1.97 2.72 4.90
CA VAL A 74 1.51 3.95 4.23
C VAL A 74 0.16 3.74 3.58
N LEU A 75 -0.05 2.62 2.87
CA LEU A 75 -1.34 2.29 2.29
C LEU A 75 -2.43 2.26 3.37
N GLU A 76 -2.19 1.58 4.48
CA GLU A 76 -3.11 1.55 5.63
C GLU A 76 -3.43 2.97 6.13
N LYS A 77 -2.42 3.82 6.28
CA LYS A 77 -2.60 5.20 6.76
C LYS A 77 -3.44 6.06 5.82
N ILE A 78 -3.25 5.93 4.51
CA ILE A 78 -3.94 6.79 3.53
C ILE A 78 -5.37 6.31 3.25
N THR A 79 -5.64 5.01 3.41
CA THR A 79 -7.00 4.45 3.27
C THR A 79 -7.80 4.51 4.57
N ARG A 80 -7.16 4.71 5.72
CA ARG A 80 -7.82 4.84 7.02
C ARG A 80 -8.29 6.27 7.30
N PRO A 81 -9.60 6.51 7.53
CA PRO A 81 -10.11 7.77 8.01
C PRO A 81 -9.69 8.03 9.44
N LYS A 82 -8.97 9.13 9.62
CA LYS A 82 -8.86 9.81 10.91
C LYS A 82 -9.61 11.12 10.80
N GLY A 83 -10.76 11.22 11.46
CA GLY A 83 -11.58 12.43 11.48
C GLY A 83 -12.51 12.55 10.27
N THR A 84 -12.39 13.64 9.52
CA THR A 84 -13.32 13.99 8.43
C THR A 84 -13.13 13.11 7.19
N PRO A 85 -14.18 12.82 6.41
CA PRO A 85 -14.10 11.98 5.19
C PRO A 85 -13.08 12.46 4.14
N LEU A 86 -12.69 13.75 4.21
CA LEU A 86 -11.71 14.36 3.31
C LEU A 86 -10.26 13.92 3.57
N SER A 87 -9.97 13.29 4.71
CA SER A 87 -8.62 12.81 5.08
C SER A 87 -8.31 11.40 4.57
N THR A 88 -9.14 10.85 3.67
CA THR A 88 -8.95 9.51 3.10
C THR A 88 -8.92 9.48 1.60
N ILE A 89 -8.22 8.47 1.11
CA ILE A 89 -8.23 8.13 -0.31
C ILE A 89 -8.47 6.63 -0.48
N ASN A 90 -9.39 6.29 -1.38
CA ASN A 90 -9.51 4.92 -1.84
C ASN A 90 -8.32 4.62 -2.75
N ALA A 91 -7.52 3.65 -2.35
CA ALA A 91 -6.33 3.22 -3.05
C ALA A 91 -6.18 1.70 -2.97
N THR A 92 -5.53 1.14 -3.99
CA THR A 92 -5.20 -0.28 -4.11
C THR A 92 -3.71 -0.40 -4.39
N LEU A 93 -2.99 -1.21 -3.65
CA LEU A 93 -1.63 -1.62 -4.04
C LEU A 93 -1.74 -2.88 -4.89
N ILE A 94 -1.08 -2.89 -6.04
CA ILE A 94 -0.87 -4.09 -6.85
C ILE A 94 0.61 -4.29 -7.08
N GLY A 95 1.00 -5.51 -7.44
CA GLY A 95 2.34 -5.83 -7.88
C GLY A 95 2.47 -7.31 -8.22
N PHE A 96 3.69 -7.73 -8.49
CA PHE A 96 4.04 -9.11 -8.79
C PHE A 96 5.08 -9.60 -7.80
N ASP A 97 4.87 -10.78 -7.23
CA ASP A 97 5.84 -11.48 -6.39
C ASP A 97 6.60 -12.48 -7.24
N LYS A 98 7.90 -12.22 -7.45
CA LYS A 98 8.75 -13.06 -8.30
C LYS A 98 9.08 -14.40 -7.67
N ASP A 99 9.14 -14.48 -6.36
CA ASP A 99 9.51 -15.73 -5.66
C ASP A 99 8.38 -16.76 -5.79
N ARG A 100 7.15 -16.29 -5.98
CA ARG A 100 5.95 -17.12 -6.12
C ARG A 100 5.39 -17.18 -7.54
N ASP A 101 5.86 -16.33 -8.44
CA ASP A 101 5.32 -16.15 -9.79
C ASP A 101 3.82 -15.75 -9.77
N LEU A 102 3.42 -14.89 -8.82
CA LEU A 102 2.02 -14.51 -8.60
C LEU A 102 1.84 -13.00 -8.47
N SER A 103 0.81 -12.46 -9.14
CA SER A 103 0.34 -11.11 -8.85
C SER A 103 -0.31 -11.04 -7.47
N PHE A 104 -0.09 -9.93 -6.76
CA PHE A 104 -0.75 -9.61 -5.50
C PHE A 104 -1.53 -8.29 -5.59
N ARG A 105 -2.53 -8.17 -4.72
CA ARG A 105 -3.30 -6.95 -4.51
C ARG A 105 -3.54 -6.73 -3.02
N PHE A 106 -3.49 -5.48 -2.56
CA PHE A 106 -3.90 -5.06 -1.22
C PHE A 106 -4.90 -3.90 -1.29
N ASN A 107 -5.88 -3.90 -0.39
CA ASN A 107 -6.87 -2.84 -0.22
C ASN A 107 -7.11 -2.55 1.27
N GLY A 108 -7.52 -1.32 1.59
CA GLY A 108 -8.08 -1.00 2.90
C GLY A 108 -9.52 -1.49 3.00
N ASP A 109 -9.84 -2.21 4.07
CA ASP A 109 -11.14 -2.79 4.38
C ASP A 109 -11.56 -2.50 5.82
N TYR A 110 -12.84 -2.77 6.13
CA TYR A 110 -13.38 -2.71 7.49
C TYR A 110 -13.91 -4.06 7.93
N ILE A 111 -13.27 -4.63 8.95
CA ILE A 111 -13.75 -5.86 9.59
C ILE A 111 -14.14 -5.50 11.03
N ASN A 112 -15.41 -5.72 11.38
CA ASN A 112 -15.95 -5.41 12.71
C ASN A 112 -15.67 -3.97 13.16
N GLY A 113 -15.80 -3.00 12.25
CA GLY A 113 -15.58 -1.58 12.52
C GLY A 113 -14.11 -1.16 12.65
N LYS A 114 -13.16 -2.10 12.52
CA LYS A 114 -11.72 -1.79 12.50
C LYS A 114 -11.23 -1.75 11.06
N HIS A 115 -10.54 -0.65 10.72
CA HIS A 115 -9.82 -0.57 9.44
C HIS A 115 -8.65 -1.56 9.47
N VAL A 116 -8.56 -2.39 8.43
CA VAL A 116 -7.52 -3.40 8.22
C VAL A 116 -7.05 -3.34 6.78
N LEU A 117 -5.85 -3.82 6.51
CA LEU A 117 -5.36 -3.99 5.15
C LEU A 117 -5.38 -5.46 4.79
N THR A 118 -6.21 -5.82 3.82
CA THR A 118 -6.37 -7.19 3.31
C THR A 118 -5.65 -7.30 1.97
N GLY A 119 -5.05 -8.44 1.72
CA GLY A 119 -4.42 -8.75 0.45
C GLY A 119 -4.82 -10.11 -0.08
N SER A 120 -4.58 -10.32 -1.36
CA SER A 120 -4.76 -11.62 -2.00
C SER A 120 -3.77 -11.80 -3.13
N TYR A 121 -3.27 -13.01 -3.30
CA TYR A 121 -2.61 -13.44 -4.52
C TYR A 121 -3.63 -13.80 -5.60
N SER A 122 -3.18 -13.85 -6.85
CA SER A 122 -3.98 -14.28 -8.01
C SER A 122 -4.50 -15.71 -7.92
N ASN A 123 -3.88 -16.58 -7.11
CA ASN A 123 -4.36 -17.92 -6.80
C ASN A 123 -5.41 -17.97 -5.66
N ASN A 124 -5.88 -16.81 -5.18
CA ASN A 124 -6.83 -16.61 -4.08
C ASN A 124 -6.30 -16.87 -2.66
N GLU A 125 -5.02 -17.12 -2.46
CA GLU A 125 -4.46 -17.11 -1.11
C GLU A 125 -4.56 -15.72 -0.51
N LYS A 126 -5.00 -15.65 0.75
CA LYS A 126 -5.31 -14.40 1.42
C LYS A 126 -4.14 -13.96 2.30
N MET A 127 -3.98 -12.66 2.39
CA MET A 127 -3.01 -12.01 3.25
C MET A 127 -3.70 -11.00 4.15
N LEU A 128 -3.14 -10.79 5.33
CA LEU A 128 -3.60 -9.79 6.29
C LEU A 128 -2.41 -9.04 6.84
N TYR A 129 -2.49 -7.71 6.82
CA TYR A 129 -1.50 -6.86 7.46
C TYR A 129 -2.03 -6.29 8.78
N GLN A 130 -1.29 -6.56 9.86
CA GLN A 130 -1.51 -6.10 11.22
C GLN A 130 -0.14 -5.85 11.87
N GLU A 131 0.51 -4.75 11.50
CA GLU A 131 1.91 -4.39 11.83
C GLU A 131 2.96 -5.32 11.21
N LYS A 132 2.62 -6.59 11.04
CA LYS A 132 3.30 -7.60 10.24
C LYS A 132 2.36 -8.13 9.17
N LEU A 133 2.91 -8.76 8.15
CA LEU A 133 2.15 -9.44 7.11
C LEU A 133 1.99 -10.92 7.46
N TYR A 134 0.78 -11.44 7.25
CA TYR A 134 0.45 -12.83 7.51
C TYR A 134 -0.24 -13.46 6.30
N LEU A 135 0.09 -14.73 6.01
CA LEU A 135 -0.72 -15.57 5.14
C LEU A 135 -1.88 -16.18 5.97
N ILE A 136 -3.09 -16.09 5.43
CA ILE A 136 -4.29 -16.69 6.01
C ILE A 136 -4.58 -17.98 5.24
N GLU A 137 -4.50 -19.11 5.95
CA GLU A 137 -4.96 -20.43 5.49
C GLU A 137 -6.49 -20.52 5.54
#